data_AF-A0A502GCL6-F1
#
_entry.id   AF-A0A502GCL6-F1
#
_cell.length_a   1.000
_cell.length_b   1.000
_cell.length_c   1.000
_cell.angle_alpha   90.00
_cell.angle_beta   90.00
_cell.angle_gamma   90.00
#
_symmetry.space_group_name_H-M   'P 1'
#
loop_
_entity.id
_entity.type
_entity.pdbx_description
1 polymer ?
#
loop_
_entity_poly.entity_id
_entity_poly.type
_entity_poly.pdbx_seq_one_letter_code
_entity_poly.pdbx_strand_id
1 'polypeptide(L)'
;MPTQRNLWPYAIIATFVLFASYIGYMVQQALRTDVELVSPNYYQQELAYQQRMESVARTVALPAPVQIRYEAAAQRLTLELPAALAGPGMRGQVHFFRPSDQKLDFTLPFVPTGQPGRQQLSTARLRPGHWWLRLDFKANGQAYFIEQELSI
;
A
#
# COMPACT_ATOMS: atom_id res chain seq x y z
N MET A 1 14.55 -13.53 81.12
CA MET A 1 14.81 -14.50 80.05
C MET A 1 14.53 -13.82 78.71
N PRO A 2 15.48 -13.75 77.76
CA PRO A 2 15.21 -13.10 76.48
C PRO A 2 14.40 -14.05 75.60
N THR A 3 13.22 -13.63 75.17
CA THR A 3 12.39 -14.35 74.20
C THR A 3 13.04 -14.25 72.82
N GLN A 4 13.61 -15.34 72.31
CA GLN A 4 14.03 -15.38 70.91
C GLN A 4 12.80 -15.37 70.00
N ARG A 5 12.61 -14.26 69.28
CA ARG A 5 11.51 -14.12 68.32
C ARG A 5 11.89 -14.85 67.04
N ASN A 6 11.24 -15.97 66.76
CA ASN A 6 11.46 -16.73 65.54
C ASN A 6 10.83 -15.99 64.35
N LEU A 7 11.66 -15.35 63.52
CA LEU A 7 11.23 -14.56 62.36
C LEU A 7 10.95 -15.43 61.11
N TRP A 8 11.23 -16.73 61.18
CA TRP A 8 11.14 -17.65 60.05
C TRP A 8 9.74 -17.77 59.44
N PRO A 9 8.64 -17.86 60.22
CA PRO A 9 7.28 -17.87 59.66
C PRO A 9 6.91 -16.56 58.96
N TYR A 10 7.37 -15.42 59.49
CA TYR A 10 7.12 -14.11 58.89
C TYR A 10 7.86 -13.92 57.57
N ALA A 11 9.08 -14.44 57.45
CA ALA A 11 9.85 -14.40 56.21
C ALA A 11 9.18 -15.19 55.08
N ILE A 12 8.60 -16.35 55.40
CA ILE A 12 7.85 -17.17 54.43
C ILE A 12 6.60 -16.44 53.94
N ILE A 13 5.80 -15.89 54.86
CA ILE A 13 4.61 -15.12 54.52
C ILE A 13 4.98 -13.91 53.65
N ALA A 14 6.03 -13.16 54.02
CA ALA A 14 6.52 -12.03 53.25
C ALA A 14 6.93 -12.43 51.82
N THR A 15 7.56 -13.59 51.66
CA THR A 15 7.99 -14.09 50.34
C THR A 15 6.79 -14.41 49.44
N PHE A 16 5.75 -15.06 49.99
CA PHE A 16 4.53 -15.35 49.23
C PHE A 16 3.76 -14.08 48.84
N VAL A 17 3.65 -13.12 49.75
CA VAL A 17 2.99 -11.83 49.46
C VAL A 17 3.75 -11.06 48.39
N LEU A 18 5.08 -11.01 48.48
CA LEU A 18 5.92 -10.34 47.49
C LEU A 18 5.81 -11.02 46.12
N PHE A 19 5.85 -12.35 46.08
CA PHE A 19 5.66 -13.11 44.84
C PHE A 19 4.28 -12.86 44.21
N ALA A 20 3.20 -12.92 44.99
CA ALA A 20 1.86 -12.64 44.51
C ALA A 20 1.73 -11.20 43.96
N SER A 21 2.33 -10.22 44.64
CA SER A 21 2.35 -8.83 44.18
C SER A 21 3.13 -8.64 42.87
N TYR A 22 4.25 -9.37 42.71
CA TYR A 22 5.07 -9.34 41.50
C TYR A 22 4.33 -9.93 40.29
N ILE A 23 3.64 -11.06 40.48
CA ILE A 23 2.78 -11.64 39.44
C ILE A 23 1.63 -10.69 39.09
N GLY A 24 0.98 -10.08 40.09
CA GLY A 24 -0.08 -9.08 39.86
C GLY A 24 0.41 -7.87 39.06
N TYR A 25 1.61 -7.36 39.38
CA TYR A 25 2.25 -6.28 38.63
C TYR A 25 2.55 -6.68 37.18
N MET A 26 3.08 -7.88 36.96
CA MET A 26 3.36 -8.40 35.61
C MET A 26 2.08 -8.53 34.77
N VAL A 27 0.99 -9.03 35.38
CA VAL A 27 -0.33 -9.14 34.72
C VAL A 27 -0.86 -7.74 34.38
N GLN A 28 -0.78 -6.79 35.32
CA GLN A 28 -1.21 -5.41 35.05
C GLN A 28 -0.41 -4.78 33.90
N GLN A 29 0.92 -4.98 33.87
CA GLN A 29 1.78 -4.47 32.81
C GLN A 29 1.47 -5.12 31.47
N ALA A 30 1.21 -6.43 31.44
CA ALA A 30 0.81 -7.14 30.24
C ALA A 30 -0.54 -6.67 29.70
N LEU A 31 -1.51 -6.37 30.57
CA LEU A 31 -2.81 -5.83 30.18
C LEU A 31 -2.76 -4.36 29.73
N ARG A 32 -1.80 -3.57 30.22
CA ARG A 32 -1.56 -2.18 29.78
C ARG A 32 -0.74 -2.08 28.50
N THR A 33 -0.07 -3.16 28.13
CA THR A 33 0.59 -3.24 26.84
C THR A 33 -0.47 -3.68 25.87
N ASP A 34 -1.10 -2.71 25.19
CA ASP A 34 -1.86 -2.97 23.97
C ASP A 34 -0.89 -3.53 22.93
N VAL A 35 -0.60 -4.83 23.04
CA VAL A 35 0.00 -5.55 21.93
C VAL A 35 -1.17 -5.71 20.98
N GLU A 36 -1.18 -4.88 19.95
CA GLU A 36 -2.09 -4.94 18.81
C GLU A 36 -1.92 -6.33 18.15
N LEU A 37 -2.52 -7.34 18.79
CA LEU A 37 -2.42 -8.74 18.44
C LEU A 37 -3.14 -8.88 17.12
N VAL A 38 -2.35 -9.11 16.09
CA VAL A 38 -2.78 -9.34 14.72
C VAL A 38 -3.36 -8.07 14.12
N SER A 39 -2.44 -7.28 13.56
CA SER A 39 -2.75 -6.31 12.53
C SER A 39 -3.69 -6.98 11.50
N PRO A 40 -4.97 -6.60 11.40
CA PRO A 40 -5.83 -7.05 10.31
C PRO A 40 -5.22 -6.75 8.93
N ASN A 41 -4.20 -5.88 8.88
CA ASN A 41 -3.44 -5.51 7.71
C ASN A 41 -2.54 -6.62 7.14
N TYR A 42 -2.10 -7.64 7.90
CA TYR A 42 -1.16 -8.63 7.34
C TYR A 42 -1.82 -9.54 6.28
N TYR A 43 -3.01 -10.09 6.59
CA TYR A 43 -3.81 -10.84 5.60
C TYR A 43 -4.29 -9.96 4.45
N GLN A 44 -4.66 -8.71 4.74
CA GLN A 44 -5.07 -7.76 3.70
C GLN A 44 -3.90 -7.40 2.78
N GLN A 45 -2.68 -7.28 3.30
CA GLN A 45 -1.48 -7.07 2.51
C GLN A 45 -1.22 -8.26 1.58
N GLU A 46 -1.22 -9.49 2.09
CA GLU A 46 -1.02 -10.69 1.25
C GLU A 46 -2.05 -10.79 0.13
N LEU A 47 -3.34 -10.56 0.43
CA LEU A 47 -4.39 -10.58 -0.59
C LEU A 47 -4.23 -9.45 -1.61
N ALA A 48 -3.88 -8.24 -1.16
CA ALA A 48 -3.62 -7.10 -2.05
C ALA A 48 -2.40 -7.36 -2.95
N TYR A 49 -1.35 -8.01 -2.43
CA TYR A 49 -0.18 -8.42 -3.21
C TYR A 49 -0.55 -9.44 -4.28
N GLN A 50 -1.32 -10.48 -3.96
CA GLN A 50 -1.78 -11.47 -4.93
C GLN A 50 -2.64 -10.82 -6.03
N GLN A 51 -3.60 -9.99 -5.66
CA GLN A 51 -4.44 -9.27 -6.63
C GLN A 51 -3.60 -8.36 -7.55
N ARG A 52 -2.59 -7.68 -7.01
CA ARG A 52 -1.67 -6.87 -7.80
C ARG A 52 -0.86 -7.73 -8.76
N MET A 53 -0.29 -8.85 -8.32
CA MET A 53 0.45 -9.77 -9.19
C MET A 53 -0.43 -10.31 -10.32
N GLU A 54 -1.66 -10.71 -10.03
CA GLU A 54 -2.59 -11.16 -11.06
C GLU A 54 -2.93 -10.06 -12.07
N SER A 55 -3.11 -8.82 -11.60
CA SER A 55 -3.40 -7.69 -12.49
C SER A 55 -2.22 -7.35 -13.40
N VAL A 56 -0.99 -7.44 -12.90
CA VAL A 56 0.24 -7.29 -13.70
C VAL A 56 0.34 -8.42 -14.72
N ALA A 57 0.19 -9.67 -14.28
CA ALA A 57 0.28 -10.83 -15.16
C ALA A 57 -0.76 -10.78 -16.29
N ARG A 58 -2.00 -10.38 -15.99
CA ARG A 58 -3.06 -10.14 -16.98
C ARG A 58 -2.69 -9.05 -17.96
N THR A 59 -2.07 -7.99 -17.48
CA THR A 59 -1.66 -6.87 -18.33
C THR A 59 -0.51 -7.25 -19.27
N VAL A 60 0.45 -8.04 -18.79
CA VAL A 60 1.55 -8.59 -19.60
C VAL A 60 1.01 -9.62 -20.62
N ALA A 61 -0.01 -10.38 -20.25
CA ALA A 61 -0.66 -11.36 -21.15
C ALA A 61 -1.58 -10.72 -22.20
N LEU A 62 -1.74 -9.39 -22.23
CA LEU A 62 -2.54 -8.73 -23.25
C LEU A 62 -1.91 -8.91 -24.63
N PRO A 63 -2.70 -9.27 -25.67
CA PRO A 63 -2.20 -9.41 -27.04
C PRO A 63 -1.62 -8.11 -27.63
N ALA A 64 -2.06 -6.97 -27.12
CA ALA A 64 -1.60 -5.65 -27.50
C ALA A 64 -1.25 -4.84 -26.24
N PRO A 65 -0.01 -4.34 -26.11
CA PRO A 65 0.40 -3.58 -24.95
C PRO A 65 -0.26 -2.19 -24.93
N VAL A 66 -0.49 -1.65 -23.74
CA VAL A 66 -0.84 -0.24 -23.54
C VAL A 66 0.37 0.60 -23.94
N GLN A 67 0.19 1.54 -24.86
CA GLN A 67 1.28 2.41 -25.29
C GLN A 67 1.30 3.68 -24.45
N ILE A 68 2.45 3.94 -23.83
CA ILE A 68 2.72 5.14 -23.06
C ILE A 68 3.79 5.92 -23.82
N ARG A 69 3.43 7.08 -24.36
CA ARG A 69 4.34 7.93 -25.14
C ARG A 69 4.50 9.27 -24.44
N TYR A 70 5.72 9.57 -24.04
CA TYR A 70 6.08 10.85 -23.45
C TYR A 70 6.82 11.71 -24.48
N GLU A 71 6.29 12.90 -24.74
CA GLU A 71 6.85 13.90 -25.64
C GLU A 71 7.37 15.08 -24.81
N ALA A 72 8.66 15.05 -24.48
CA ALA A 72 9.32 16.09 -23.68
C ALA A 72 9.22 17.48 -24.32
N ALA A 73 9.45 17.56 -25.64
CA ALA A 73 9.40 18.82 -26.38
C ALA A 73 8.02 19.49 -26.38
N ALA A 74 6.95 18.70 -26.32
CA ALA A 74 5.58 19.20 -26.28
C ALA A 74 4.99 19.25 -24.86
N GLN A 75 5.74 18.78 -23.85
CA GLN A 75 5.26 18.55 -22.48
C GLN A 75 3.92 17.80 -22.46
N ARG A 76 3.86 16.69 -23.20
CA ARG A 76 2.66 15.86 -23.34
C ARG A 76 2.95 14.40 -23.06
N LEU A 77 2.03 13.77 -22.35
CA LEU A 77 2.00 12.32 -22.15
C LEU A 77 0.75 11.78 -22.83
N THR A 78 0.93 10.88 -23.79
CA THR A 78 -0.15 10.20 -24.48
C THR A 78 -0.23 8.76 -23.99
N LEU A 79 -1.39 8.40 -23.47
CA LEU A 79 -1.74 7.04 -23.05
C LEU A 79 -2.73 6.47 -24.06
N GLU A 80 -2.37 5.36 -24.69
CA GLU A 80 -3.20 4.70 -25.70
C GLU A 80 -3.49 3.27 -25.27
N LEU A 81 -4.78 2.94 -25.21
CA LEU A 81 -5.24 1.61 -24.91
C LEU A 81 -5.58 0.82 -26.17
N PRO A 82 -5.33 -0.49 -26.14
CA PRO A 82 -5.78 -1.36 -27.22
C PRO A 82 -7.31 -1.33 -27.32
N ALA A 83 -7.82 -1.38 -28.56
CA ALA A 83 -9.25 -1.31 -28.86
C ALA A 83 -10.07 -2.40 -28.13
N ALA A 84 -9.46 -3.54 -27.82
CA ALA A 84 -10.08 -4.63 -27.05
C ALA A 84 -10.47 -4.23 -25.61
N LEU A 85 -9.82 -3.21 -25.04
CA LEU A 85 -10.05 -2.73 -23.67
C LEU A 85 -10.76 -1.37 -23.62
N ALA A 86 -10.85 -0.65 -24.75
CA ALA A 86 -11.50 0.66 -24.87
C ALA A 86 -13.04 0.54 -25.02
N GLY A 87 -13.66 -0.28 -24.17
CA GLY A 87 -15.12 -0.53 -24.20
C GLY A 87 -15.93 0.40 -23.28
N PRO A 88 -17.24 0.55 -23.53
CA PRO A 88 -18.15 1.33 -22.68
C PRO A 88 -18.29 0.67 -21.31
N GLY A 89 -17.60 1.22 -20.31
CA GLY A 89 -17.52 0.64 -18.96
C GLY A 89 -16.10 0.58 -18.41
N MET A 90 -15.10 0.85 -19.25
CA MET A 90 -13.73 1.02 -18.79
C MET A 90 -13.63 2.23 -17.85
N ARG A 91 -13.07 2.01 -16.66
CA ARG A 91 -12.76 3.07 -15.70
C ARG A 91 -11.40 2.79 -15.11
N GLY A 92 -10.55 3.81 -15.04
CA GLY A 92 -9.27 3.72 -14.39
C GLY A 92 -8.85 5.01 -13.72
N GLN A 93 -7.67 4.96 -13.11
CA GLN A 93 -6.98 6.08 -12.52
C GLN A 93 -5.50 5.98 -12.89
N VAL A 94 -4.90 7.14 -13.14
CA VAL A 94 -3.46 7.31 -13.35
C VAL A 94 -2.90 7.97 -12.13
N HIS A 95 -2.00 7.30 -11.43
CA HIS A 95 -1.28 7.83 -10.28
C HIS A 95 0.15 8.19 -10.69
N PHE A 96 0.51 9.45 -10.49
CA PHE A 96 1.88 9.95 -10.67
C PHE A 96 2.56 9.92 -9.31
N PHE A 97 3.58 9.09 -9.18
CA PHE A 97 4.38 8.94 -7.98
C PHE A 97 5.78 9.50 -8.22
N ARG A 98 6.27 10.33 -7.30
CA ARG A 98 7.63 10.86 -7.35
C ARG A 98 8.46 10.28 -6.20
N PRO A 99 9.43 9.39 -6.48
CA PRO A 99 10.28 8.82 -5.44
C PRO A 99 11.01 9.86 -4.58
N SER A 100 11.36 11.02 -5.16
CA SER A 100 12.09 12.08 -4.46
C SER A 100 11.21 12.95 -3.54
N ASP A 101 9.91 13.07 -3.80
CA ASP A 101 9.02 13.94 -3.01
C ASP A 101 7.56 13.54 -3.18
N GLN A 102 7.06 12.76 -2.21
CA GLN A 102 5.69 12.24 -2.19
C GLN A 102 4.62 13.35 -2.10
N LYS A 103 4.97 14.58 -1.69
CA LYS A 103 4.02 15.70 -1.63
C LYS A 103 3.57 16.18 -3.01
N LEU A 104 4.32 15.80 -4.05
CA LEU A 104 4.02 16.13 -5.44
C LEU A 104 3.23 15.02 -6.15
N ASP A 105 2.89 13.95 -5.45
CA ASP A 105 2.10 12.86 -5.99
C ASP A 105 0.66 13.30 -6.25
N PHE A 106 0.09 12.87 -7.37
CA PHE A 106 -1.30 13.16 -7.70
C PHE A 106 -1.92 12.06 -8.54
N THR A 107 -3.24 11.95 -8.43
CA THR A 107 -4.04 10.99 -9.19
C THR A 107 -4.97 11.72 -10.15
N LEU A 108 -5.05 11.23 -11.38
CA LEU A 108 -5.98 11.71 -12.38
C LEU A 108 -6.93 10.60 -12.83
N PRO A 109 -8.21 10.90 -13.10
CA PRO A 109 -9.10 9.92 -13.68
C PRO A 109 -8.62 9.51 -15.07
N PHE A 110 -8.65 8.21 -15.34
CA PHE A 110 -8.32 7.64 -16.63
C PHE A 110 -9.59 7.27 -17.40
N VAL A 111 -9.91 8.11 -18.38
CA VAL A 111 -11.09 8.04 -19.24
C VAL A 111 -10.65 8.26 -20.70
N PRO A 112 -10.03 7.25 -21.33
CA PRO A 112 -9.63 7.37 -22.73
C PRO A 112 -10.86 7.51 -23.62
N THR A 113 -10.75 8.40 -24.60
CA THR A 113 -11.83 8.71 -25.54
C THR A 113 -11.44 8.23 -26.95
N GLY A 114 -12.43 7.76 -27.72
CA GLY A 114 -12.24 7.30 -29.11
C GLY A 114 -11.90 5.82 -29.25
N GLN A 115 -11.66 5.40 -30.49
CA GLN A 115 -11.23 4.05 -30.86
C GLN A 115 -10.03 4.15 -31.83
N PRO A 116 -8.80 3.77 -31.43
CA PRO A 116 -8.40 3.28 -30.10
C PRO A 116 -8.55 4.36 -29.02
N GLY A 117 -8.79 3.91 -27.78
CA GLY A 117 -9.00 4.81 -26.66
C GLY A 117 -7.71 5.55 -26.31
N ARG A 118 -7.71 6.88 -26.45
CA ARG A 118 -6.56 7.71 -26.15
C ARG A 118 -6.87 8.76 -25.08
N GLN A 119 -5.92 9.01 -24.21
CA GLN A 119 -5.95 10.11 -23.26
C GLN A 119 -4.63 10.85 -23.30
N GLN A 120 -4.72 12.16 -23.49
CA GLN A 120 -3.57 13.06 -23.46
C GLN A 120 -3.57 13.82 -22.13
N LEU A 121 -2.41 13.87 -21.50
CA LEU A 121 -2.17 14.55 -20.25
C LEU A 121 -1.07 15.58 -20.47
N SER A 122 -1.29 16.81 -19.98
CA SER A 122 -0.25 17.84 -19.98
C SER A 122 0.73 17.55 -18.84
N THR A 123 2.02 17.46 -19.18
CA THR A 123 3.09 17.29 -18.20
C THR A 123 3.72 18.62 -17.77
N ALA A 124 3.17 19.75 -18.20
CA ALA A 124 3.68 21.08 -17.85
C ALA A 124 3.65 21.38 -16.34
N ARG A 125 2.79 20.70 -15.59
CA ARG A 125 2.72 20.81 -14.11
C ARG A 125 3.69 19.87 -13.39
N LEU A 126 4.26 18.89 -14.08
CA LEU A 126 5.23 17.96 -13.52
C LEU A 126 6.59 18.66 -13.45
N ARG A 127 7.21 18.61 -12.27
CA ARG A 127 8.58 19.08 -12.11
C ARG A 127 9.55 18.09 -12.80
N PRO A 128 10.66 18.57 -13.37
CA PRO A 128 11.68 17.70 -13.94
C PRO A 128 12.23 16.71 -12.91
N GLY A 129 12.57 15.51 -13.36
CA GLY A 129 13.10 14.40 -12.58
C GLY A 129 12.44 13.05 -12.87
N HIS A 130 12.72 12.08 -12.00
CA HIS A 130 12.16 10.72 -12.09
C HIS A 130 10.75 10.65 -11.54
N TRP A 131 9.86 10.03 -12.31
CA TRP A 131 8.47 9.79 -11.97
C TRP A 131 8.11 8.33 -12.27
N TRP A 132 7.26 7.74 -11.43
CA TRP A 132 6.60 6.47 -11.72
C TRP A 132 5.15 6.75 -12.06
N LEU A 133 4.78 6.35 -13.27
CA LEU A 133 3.40 6.34 -13.73
C LEU A 133 2.79 5.00 -13.39
N ARG A 134 1.78 5.01 -12.53
CA ARG A 134 0.96 3.83 -12.21
C ARG A 134 -0.40 3.99 -12.84
N LEU A 135 -0.77 3.06 -13.69
CA LEU A 135 -2.07 3.02 -14.36
C LEU A 135 -2.85 1.83 -13.81
N ASP A 136 -3.89 2.12 -13.03
CA ASP A 136 -4.84 1.15 -12.50
C ASP A 136 -6.15 1.29 -13.27
N PHE A 137 -6.57 0.26 -14.00
CA PHE A 137 -7.83 0.32 -14.74
C PHE A 137 -8.59 -1.01 -14.70
N LYS A 138 -9.92 -0.92 -14.80
CA LYS A 138 -10.81 -2.06 -14.91
C LYS A 138 -11.50 -2.04 -16.25
N ALA A 139 -11.42 -3.15 -16.97
CA ALA A 139 -12.09 -3.37 -18.25
C ALA A 139 -12.69 -4.78 -18.27
N ASN A 140 -13.91 -4.92 -18.77
CA ASN A 140 -14.61 -6.21 -18.88
C ASN A 140 -14.65 -7.02 -17.56
N GLY A 141 -14.79 -6.34 -16.41
CA GLY A 141 -14.82 -6.97 -15.08
C GLY A 141 -13.45 -7.40 -14.54
N GLN A 142 -12.36 -7.20 -15.29
CA GLN A 142 -11.00 -7.54 -14.88
C GLN A 142 -10.20 -6.28 -14.56
N ALA A 143 -9.39 -6.36 -13.50
CA ALA A 143 -8.43 -5.32 -13.13
C ALA A 143 -7.09 -5.53 -13.82
N TYR A 144 -6.48 -4.43 -14.23
CA TYR A 144 -5.21 -4.33 -14.92
C TYR A 144 -4.37 -3.26 -14.24
N PHE A 145 -3.06 -3.51 -14.15
CA PHE A 145 -2.10 -2.63 -13.51
C PHE A 145 -0.84 -2.53 -14.36
N ILE A 146 -0.41 -1.31 -14.63
CA ILE A 146 0.85 -1.00 -15.30
C ILE A 146 1.62 -0.01 -14.46
N GLU A 147 2.91 -0.27 -14.29
CA GLU A 147 3.85 0.70 -13.77
C GLU A 147 4.90 1.00 -14.84
N GLN A 148 5.15 2.27 -15.11
CA GLN A 148 6.12 2.73 -16.09
C GLN A 148 6.94 3.88 -15.51
N GLU A 149 8.25 3.77 -15.60
CA GLU A 149 9.14 4.88 -15.26
C GLU A 149 9.11 5.94 -16.37
N LEU A 150 9.02 7.21 -15.96
CA LEU A 150 9.07 8.39 -16.79
C LEU A 150 10.20 9.30 -16.27
N SER A 151 11.08 9.71 -17.18
CA SER A 151 12.06 10.77 -16.91
C SER A 151 11.61 12.04 -17.61
N ILE A 152 11.32 13.09 -16.83
CA ILE A 152 10.83 14.39 -17.28
C ILE A 152 11.94 15.43 -17.19
#